data_AF-A0A2R6CZ33-F1
#
_entry.id   AF-A0A2R6CZ33-F1
#
_cell.length_a   1.000
_cell.length_b   1.000
_cell.length_c   1.000
_cell.angle_alpha   90.00
_cell.angle_beta   90.00
_cell.angle_gamma   90.00
#
_symmetry.space_group_name_H-M   'P 1'
#
loop_
_entity.id
_entity.type
_entity.pdbx_description
1 polymer ?
#
loop_
_entity_poly.entity_id
_entity_poly.type
_entity_poly.pdbx_seq_one_letter_code
_entity_poly.pdbx_strand_id
1 'polypeptide(L)'
;MRDRTAVYAALSGVVAPAATIRFVGHAHARGLVDRPTALVVLVAGPVACGLLLLGAGWVLGVHGRDPLDRMRERPTVRDRVPDDAERHLSEKTLDQPASEGMVPPGLFRHGLLYCLVVPVVALVVLG
;
A
#
# COMPACT_ATOMS: atom_id res chain seq x y z
N MET A 1 -19.36 4.62 -12.84
CA MET A 1 -17.92 4.28 -12.96
C MET A 1 -17.81 2.76 -12.99
N ARG A 2 -17.20 2.17 -14.03
CA ARG A 2 -17.00 0.70 -14.10
C ARG A 2 -16.07 0.26 -12.97
N ASP A 3 -16.48 -0.73 -12.21
CA ASP A 3 -15.69 -1.30 -11.11
C ASP A 3 -14.41 -1.94 -11.68
N ARG A 4 -13.31 -1.18 -11.66
CA ARG A 4 -11.98 -1.63 -12.13
C ARG A 4 -11.22 -2.39 -11.04
N THR A 5 -11.83 -2.62 -9.88
CA THR A 5 -11.18 -3.28 -8.74
C THR A 5 -10.67 -4.67 -9.10
N ALA A 6 -11.44 -5.46 -9.84
CA ALA A 6 -11.01 -6.78 -10.30
C ALA A 6 -9.79 -6.71 -11.26
N VAL A 7 -9.74 -5.68 -12.11
CA VAL A 7 -8.61 -5.48 -13.04
C VAL A 7 -7.35 -5.10 -12.27
N TYR A 8 -7.46 -4.20 -11.28
CA TYR A 8 -6.33 -3.84 -10.44
C TYR A 8 -5.86 -5.02 -9.58
N ALA A 9 -6.77 -5.83 -9.04
CA ALA A 9 -6.45 -7.04 -8.29
C ALA A 9 -5.70 -8.07 -9.14
N ALA A 10 -6.17 -8.31 -10.36
CA ALA A 10 -5.48 -9.20 -11.30
C ALA A 10 -4.10 -8.65 -11.72
N LEU A 11 -4.00 -7.34 -11.95
CA LEU A 11 -2.73 -6.71 -12.31
C LEU A 11 -1.70 -6.82 -11.17
N SER A 12 -2.08 -6.45 -9.95
CA SER A 12 -1.14 -6.44 -8.82
C SER A 12 -0.88 -7.82 -8.24
N GLY A 13 -1.86 -8.72 -8.29
CA GLY A 13 -1.78 -10.06 -7.72
C GLY A 13 -1.25 -11.13 -8.69
N VAL A 14 -1.27 -10.90 -10.00
CA VAL A 14 -0.90 -11.94 -10.98
C VAL A 14 0.04 -11.41 -12.06
N VAL A 15 -0.35 -10.35 -12.78
CA VAL A 15 0.41 -9.90 -13.97
C VAL A 15 1.74 -9.27 -13.58
N ALA A 16 1.72 -8.30 -12.65
CA ALA A 16 2.93 -7.63 -12.21
C ALA A 16 3.89 -8.62 -11.53
N PRO A 17 3.45 -9.53 -10.63
CA PRO A 17 4.36 -10.53 -10.08
C PRO A 17 4.99 -11.45 -11.11
N ALA A 18 4.18 -11.96 -12.07
CA ALA A 18 4.69 -12.82 -13.13
C ALA A 18 5.70 -12.09 -14.03
N ALA A 19 5.43 -10.83 -14.38
CA ALA A 19 6.33 -10.00 -15.16
C ALA A 19 7.67 -9.77 -14.43
N THR A 20 7.63 -9.47 -13.13
CA THR A 20 8.83 -9.25 -12.30
C THR A 20 9.69 -10.51 -12.22
N ILE A 21 9.09 -11.66 -11.93
CA ILE A 21 9.82 -12.94 -11.87
C ILE A 21 10.43 -13.28 -13.23
N ARG A 22 9.67 -13.09 -14.32
CA ARG A 22 10.15 -13.37 -15.68
C ARG A 22 11.29 -12.44 -16.08
N PHE A 23 11.23 -11.16 -15.72
CA PHE A 23 12.30 -10.18 -16.00
C PHE A 23 13.60 -10.56 -15.28
N VAL A 24 13.52 -10.89 -13.98
CA VAL A 24 14.69 -11.32 -13.20
C VAL A 24 15.24 -12.65 -13.70
N GLY A 25 14.38 -13.61 -14.02
CA GLY A 25 14.79 -14.88 -14.64
C GLY A 25 15.50 -14.68 -15.97
N HIS A 26 15.06 -13.70 -16.78
CA HIS A 26 15.71 -13.35 -18.04
C HIS A 26 17.07 -12.67 -17.83
N ALA A 27 17.19 -11.81 -16.81
CA ALA A 27 18.46 -11.21 -16.43
C ALA A 27 19.47 -12.27 -15.96
N HIS A 28 19.00 -13.27 -15.21
CA HIS A 28 19.80 -14.42 -14.80
C HIS A 28 20.27 -15.26 -16.00
N ALA A 29 19.36 -15.60 -16.91
CA ALA A 29 19.68 -16.38 -18.12
C ALA A 29 20.71 -15.69 -19.03
N ARG A 30 20.78 -14.35 -18.99
CA ARG A 30 21.79 -13.55 -19.71
C ARG A 30 23.10 -13.35 -18.93
N GLY A 31 23.23 -13.91 -17.72
CA GLY A 31 24.41 -13.76 -16.88
C GLY A 31 24.58 -12.36 -16.26
N LEU A 32 23.54 -11.52 -16.28
CA LEU A 32 23.60 -10.18 -15.70
C LEU A 32 23.49 -10.19 -14.17
N VAL A 33 22.87 -11.24 -13.62
CA VAL A 33 22.65 -11.42 -12.18
C VAL A 33 22.87 -12.88 -11.83
N ASP A 34 23.65 -13.14 -10.77
CA ASP A 34 23.82 -14.47 -10.22
C ASP A 34 22.54 -14.96 -9.52
N ARG A 35 22.37 -16.29 -9.43
CA ARG A 35 21.17 -16.90 -8.83
C ARG A 35 20.87 -16.42 -7.40
N PRO A 36 21.85 -16.33 -6.48
CA PRO A 36 21.55 -15.85 -5.13
C PRO A 36 21.13 -14.39 -5.10
N THR A 37 21.79 -13.50 -5.87
CA THR A 37 21.35 -12.10 -5.98
C THR A 37 19.94 -11.98 -6.56
N ALA A 38 19.59 -12.78 -7.58
CA ALA A 38 18.24 -12.82 -8.14
C ALA A 38 17.17 -13.20 -7.09
N LEU A 39 17.46 -14.20 -6.26
CA LEU A 39 16.59 -14.61 -5.15
C LEU A 39 16.46 -13.50 -4.10
N VAL A 40 17.57 -12.87 -3.70
CA VAL A 40 17.54 -11.76 -2.74
C VAL A 40 16.69 -10.61 -3.26
N VAL A 41 16.85 -10.23 -4.53
CA VAL A 41 16.05 -9.16 -5.15
C VAL A 41 14.57 -9.50 -5.18
N LEU A 42 14.20 -10.73 -5.56
CA LEU A 42 12.81 -11.16 -5.65
C LEU A 42 12.14 -11.37 -4.29
N VAL A 43 12.91 -11.61 -3.22
CA VAL A 43 12.35 -11.86 -1.88
C VAL A 43 12.46 -10.64 -0.99
N ALA A 44 13.69 -10.15 -0.75
CA ALA A 44 13.92 -9.06 0.18
C ALA A 44 13.38 -7.72 -0.35
N GLY A 45 13.47 -7.47 -1.67
CA GLY A 45 13.00 -6.23 -2.29
C GLY A 45 11.50 -5.99 -2.06
N PRO A 46 10.61 -6.91 -2.46
CA PRO A 46 9.18 -6.79 -2.23
C PRO A 46 8.80 -6.73 -0.74
N VAL A 47 9.47 -7.50 0.13
CA VAL A 47 9.22 -7.45 1.58
C VAL A 47 9.56 -6.06 2.15
N ALA A 48 10.73 -5.51 1.81
CA ALA A 48 11.12 -4.18 2.23
C ALA A 48 10.15 -3.11 1.70
N CYS A 49 9.71 -3.23 0.45
CA CYS A 49 8.71 -2.34 -0.14
C CYS A 49 7.37 -2.44 0.60
N GLY A 50 6.92 -3.65 0.96
CA GLY A 50 5.71 -3.87 1.74
C GLY A 50 5.78 -3.22 3.12
N LEU A 51 6.91 -3.35 3.82
CA LEU A 51 7.14 -2.68 5.11
C LEU A 51 7.14 -1.15 4.99
N LEU A 52 7.76 -0.60 3.94
CA LEU A 52 7.74 0.83 3.65
C LEU A 52 6.32 1.33 3.34
N LEU A 53 5.53 0.56 2.58
CA LEU A 53 4.12 0.88 2.34
C LEU A 53 3.34 0.88 3.66
N LEU A 54 3.50 -0.13 4.52
CA LEU A 54 2.87 -0.15 5.84
C LEU A 54 3.26 1.07 6.69
N GLY A 55 4.55 1.39 6.75
CA GLY A 55 5.03 2.57 7.46
C GLY A 55 4.47 3.88 6.90
N ALA A 56 4.43 4.03 5.57
CA ALA A 56 3.82 5.18 4.91
C ALA A 56 2.31 5.26 5.21
N GLY A 57 1.61 4.12 5.25
CA GLY A 57 0.21 4.04 5.65
C GLY A 57 -0.03 4.58 7.06
N TRP A 58 0.83 4.19 8.01
CA TRP A 58 0.78 4.68 9.39
C TRP A 58 1.10 6.17 9.52
N VAL A 59 2.12 6.67 8.81
CA VAL A 59 2.48 8.09 8.81
C VAL A 59 1.35 8.94 8.22
N LEU A 60 0.70 8.45 7.17
CA LEU A 60 -0.37 9.15 6.48
C LEU A 60 -1.72 9.01 7.18
N GLY A 61 -1.88 8.11 8.16
CA GLY A 61 -3.16 7.90 8.86
C GLY A 61 -4.19 7.14 8.03
N VAL A 62 -3.72 6.30 7.10
CA VAL A 62 -4.57 5.58 6.15
C VAL A 62 -5.39 4.48 6.87
N HIS A 63 -4.97 4.04 8.05
CA HIS A 63 -5.72 3.08 8.84
C HIS A 63 -6.18 3.73 10.16
N GLY A 64 -7.46 3.61 10.50
CA GLY A 64 -8.00 4.11 11.77
C GLY A 64 -7.49 3.37 13.03
N ARG A 65 -6.41 2.60 12.92
CA ARG A 65 -5.76 1.82 13.99
C ARG A 65 -4.24 1.89 13.84
N ASP A 66 -3.70 3.08 13.63
CA ASP A 66 -2.26 3.28 13.48
C ASP A 66 -1.58 3.37 14.86
N PRO A 67 -0.38 2.77 15.05
CA PRO A 67 0.33 2.87 16.32
C PRO A 67 0.76 4.32 16.64
N LEU A 68 0.90 5.15 15.61
CA LEU A 68 1.24 6.58 15.71
C LEU A 68 0.02 7.47 15.99
N ASP A 69 -1.18 6.91 16.06
CA ASP A 69 -2.41 7.69 16.19
C ASP A 69 -2.48 8.46 17.51
N ARG A 70 -1.79 7.98 18.55
CA ARG A 70 -1.68 8.66 19.86
C ARG A 70 -0.74 9.88 19.85
N MET A 71 0.13 9.97 18.85
CA MET A 71 1.11 11.06 18.73
C MET A 71 0.70 12.09 17.68
N ARG A 72 -0.41 11.84 16.96
CA ARG A 72 -0.89 12.70 15.90
C ARG A 72 -1.98 13.62 16.45
N GLU A 73 -1.69 14.90 16.58
CA GLU A 73 -2.73 15.91 16.78
C GLU A 73 -3.54 16.00 15.48
N ARG A 74 -4.80 15.55 15.53
CA ARG A 74 -5.70 15.58 14.38
C ARG A 74 -6.48 16.90 14.41
N PRO A 75 -6.48 17.69 13.32
CA PRO A 75 -7.40 18.80 13.20
C PRO A 75 -8.84 18.25 13.26
N THR A 76 -9.66 18.93 14.03
CA THR A 76 -11.08 18.59 14.19
C THR A 76 -11.86 18.97 12.94
N VAL A 77 -13.10 18.48 12.82
CA VAL A 77 -14.01 18.89 11.73
C VAL A 77 -14.21 20.41 11.78
N ARG A 78 -14.20 21.02 12.96
CA ARG A 78 -14.21 22.48 13.16
C ARG A 78 -13.10 23.19 12.40
N ASP A 79 -11.89 22.66 12.40
CA ASP A 79 -10.72 23.29 11.77
C ASP A 79 -10.74 23.26 10.22
N ARG A 80 -11.73 22.60 9.60
CA ARG A 80 -11.83 22.40 8.15
C ARG A 80 -13.12 22.89 7.51
N VAL A 81 -14.13 23.21 8.31
CA VAL A 81 -15.45 23.59 7.81
C VAL A 81 -15.55 25.11 7.79
N PRO A 82 -16.02 25.75 6.70
CA PRO A 82 -16.27 27.19 6.70
C PRO A 82 -17.28 27.56 7.79
N ASP A 83 -17.09 28.68 8.47
CA ASP A 83 -17.91 29.17 9.62
C ASP A 83 -19.44 29.08 9.38
N ASP A 84 -19.88 29.18 8.12
CA ASP A 84 -21.29 29.10 7.74
C ASP A 84 -21.90 27.69 7.88
N ALA A 85 -21.10 26.63 7.77
CA ALA A 85 -21.54 25.24 7.86
C ALA A 85 -21.47 24.67 9.29
N GLU A 86 -20.81 25.36 10.22
CA GLU A 86 -20.77 24.97 11.64
C GLU A 86 -22.15 25.02 12.30
N ARG A 87 -23.03 25.95 11.88
CA ARG A 87 -24.37 26.13 12.45
C ARG A 87 -25.33 24.95 12.19
N HIS A 88 -24.97 24.03 11.30
CA HIS A 88 -25.81 22.88 10.94
C HIS A 88 -25.24 21.56 11.47
N LEU A 89 -24.10 21.59 12.15
CA LEU A 89 -23.45 20.42 12.73
C LEU A 89 -23.57 20.46 14.25
N SER A 90 -23.84 19.30 14.88
CA SER A 90 -23.82 19.18 16.33
C SER A 90 -22.40 19.45 16.86
N GLU A 91 -22.26 20.05 18.04
CA GLU A 91 -20.96 20.21 18.72
C GLU A 91 -20.18 18.89 18.78
N LYS A 92 -20.88 17.78 19.01
CA LYS A 92 -20.32 16.42 19.04
C LYS A 92 -19.77 15.95 17.67
N THR A 93 -20.24 16.54 16.57
CA THR A 93 -19.75 16.29 15.21
C THR A 93 -18.59 17.21 14.86
N LEU A 94 -18.58 18.44 15.37
CA LEU A 94 -17.50 19.42 15.18
C LEU A 94 -16.22 19.00 15.90
N ASP A 95 -16.34 18.41 17.10
CA ASP A 95 -15.21 17.91 17.90
C ASP A 95 -14.68 16.54 17.43
N GLN A 96 -15.31 15.93 16.40
CA GLN A 96 -14.76 14.70 15.84
C GLN A 96 -13.45 15.01 15.10
N PRO A 97 -12.45 14.13 15.22
CA PRO A 97 -11.26 14.24 14.39
C PRO A 97 -11.67 14.14 12.93
N ALA A 98 -11.27 15.10 12.10
CA ALA A 98 -11.58 15.06 10.68
C ALA A 98 -10.96 13.77 10.10
N SER A 99 -11.78 12.80 9.72
CA SER A 99 -11.28 11.54 9.15
C SER A 99 -10.74 11.83 7.75
N GLU A 100 -9.42 11.82 7.59
CA GLU A 100 -8.81 11.87 6.26
C GLU A 100 -8.83 10.51 5.58
N GLY A 101 -8.88 10.58 4.25
CA GLY A 101 -8.42 9.51 3.38
C GLY A 101 -8.16 10.03 1.97
N MET A 102 -7.05 10.76 1.75
CA MET A 102 -6.55 11.08 0.40
C MET A 102 -5.42 10.14 -0.04
N VAL A 103 -5.51 8.86 0.33
CA VAL A 103 -4.86 7.77 -0.42
C VAL A 103 -5.96 6.78 -0.76
N PRO A 104 -6.22 6.49 -2.05
CA PRO A 104 -7.25 5.52 -2.43
C PRO A 104 -6.93 4.17 -1.78
N PRO A 105 -7.75 3.67 -0.82
CA PRO A 105 -7.44 2.47 -0.05
C PRO A 105 -7.27 1.22 -0.93
N GLY A 106 -7.79 1.28 -2.16
CA GLY A 106 -7.50 0.33 -3.22
C GLY A 106 -6.01 0.22 -3.53
N LEU A 107 -5.34 1.30 -3.96
CA LEU A 107 -3.94 1.24 -4.43
C LEU A 107 -2.99 0.67 -3.38
N PHE A 108 -3.22 1.03 -2.11
CA PHE A 108 -2.45 0.51 -0.99
C PHE A 108 -2.57 -1.01 -0.84
N ARG A 109 -3.81 -1.55 -0.87
CA ARG A 109 -4.06 -2.99 -0.81
C ARG A 109 -3.44 -3.73 -1.99
N HIS A 110 -3.53 -3.16 -3.20
CA HIS A 110 -2.95 -3.75 -4.40
C HIS A 110 -1.42 -3.80 -4.32
N GLY A 111 -0.78 -2.73 -3.82
CA GLY A 111 0.67 -2.70 -3.57
C GLY A 111 1.12 -3.76 -2.55
N LEU A 112 0.38 -3.92 -1.44
CA LEU A 112 0.66 -4.97 -0.46
C LEU A 112 0.48 -6.38 -1.04
N LEU A 113 -0.57 -6.59 -1.83
CA LEU A 113 -0.80 -7.88 -2.50
C LEU A 113 0.36 -8.23 -3.43
N TYR A 114 0.84 -7.26 -4.21
CA TYR A 114 2.03 -7.44 -5.04
C TYR A 114 3.26 -7.80 -4.21
N CYS A 115 3.51 -7.06 -3.11
CA CYS A 115 4.65 -7.28 -2.23
C CYS A 115 4.63 -8.66 -1.55
N LEU A 116 3.45 -9.27 -1.41
CA LEU A 116 3.28 -10.62 -0.87
C LEU A 116 3.43 -11.70 -1.96
N VAL A 117 2.80 -11.52 -3.12
CA VAL A 117 2.75 -12.58 -4.15
C VAL A 117 4.12 -12.81 -4.78
N VAL A 118 4.88 -11.75 -5.09
CA VAL A 118 6.21 -11.88 -5.70
C VAL A 118 7.14 -12.81 -4.92
N PRO A 119 7.40 -12.59 -3.61
CA PRO A 119 8.30 -13.45 -2.85
C PRO A 119 7.76 -14.87 -2.72
N VAL A 120 6.45 -15.06 -2.52
CA VAL A 120 5.84 -16.40 -2.40
C VAL A 120 6.05 -17.21 -3.68
N VAL A 121 5.70 -16.63 -4.84
CA VAL A 121 5.84 -17.33 -6.13
C VAL A 121 7.31 -17.51 -6.51
N ALA A 122 8.16 -16.52 -6.25
CA ALA A 122 9.60 -16.64 -6.49
C ALA A 122 10.21 -17.79 -5.69
N LEU A 123 9.87 -17.93 -4.40
CA LEU A 123 10.33 -19.05 -3.57
C LEU A 123 9.82 -20.40 -4.06
N VAL A 124 8.56 -20.50 -4.49
CA VAL A 124 7.99 -21.76 -5.01
C VAL A 124 8.64 -22.18 -6.34
N VAL A 125 8.98 -21.23 -7.21
CA VAL A 125 9.46 -21.52 -8.57
C VAL A 125 10.99 -21.63 -8.66
N LEU A 126 11.73 -20.87 -7.85
CA LEU A 126 13.19 -20.77 -7.91
C LEU A 126 13.91 -21.44 -6.73
N GLY A 127 13.18 -21.75 -5.65
CA GLY A 127 13.66 -22.45 -4.46
C GLY A 127 13.76 -23.95 -4.62
#